data_AF-A0A1N7N853-F1
#
_entry.id   AF-A0A1N7N853-F1
#
_cell.length_a   1.000
_cell.length_b   1.000
_cell.length_c   1.000
_cell.angle_alpha   90.00
_cell.angle_beta   90.00
_cell.angle_gamma   90.00
#
_symmetry.space_group_name_H-M   'P 1'
#
loop_
_entity.id
_entity.type
_entity.pdbx_description
1 polymer ?
#
loop_
_entity_poly.entity_id
_entity_poly.type
_entity_poly.pdbx_seq_one_letter_code
_entity_poly.pdbx_strand_id
1 'polypeptide(L)'
;MKPNNPKEKKEKTDDISFQSPALTKNQEQEALLAFGTYRKKASKQISEEDKIKLRLLRLKFEINNFLKSQYSDFQFGFFLEEYMKCFELNGKTFANEIDVAPSLLSQILHNQRDPNTKIMMRLEIHSNYNFPAPIWYEVLAKQKAFELKNDSKLRKQEARKIHPKISVVI
;
A
#
# COMPACT_ATOMS: atom_id res chain seq x y z
N MET A 1 28.82 -55.18 -24.56
CA MET A 1 29.54 -53.98 -25.03
C MET A 1 28.55 -52.83 -25.08
N LYS A 2 28.92 -51.68 -24.50
CA LYS A 2 28.03 -50.56 -24.17
C LYS A 2 27.38 -49.94 -25.42
N PRO A 3 26.07 -49.65 -25.43
CA PRO A 3 25.47 -48.78 -26.44
C PRO A 3 25.88 -47.33 -26.15
N ASN A 4 26.48 -46.67 -27.13
CA ASN A 4 26.92 -45.28 -27.06
C ASN A 4 25.71 -44.40 -27.39
N ASN A 5 25.17 -43.76 -26.36
CA ASN A 5 23.97 -42.92 -26.41
C ASN A 5 24.21 -41.68 -27.31
N PRO A 6 23.28 -41.30 -28.21
CA PRO A 6 23.40 -40.07 -28.97
C PRO A 6 23.29 -38.88 -28.00
N LYS A 7 24.32 -38.04 -27.97
CA LYS A 7 24.30 -36.79 -27.21
C LYS A 7 23.24 -35.88 -27.81
N GLU A 8 22.08 -35.83 -27.16
CA GLU A 8 21.06 -34.80 -27.31
C GLU A 8 21.74 -33.42 -27.28
N LYS A 9 21.56 -32.68 -28.37
CA LYS A 9 21.91 -31.26 -28.44
C LYS A 9 21.04 -30.54 -27.41
N LYS A 10 21.61 -30.21 -26.26
CA LYS A 10 21.01 -29.24 -25.34
C LYS A 10 21.02 -27.88 -26.03
N GLU A 11 19.85 -27.49 -26.52
CA GLU A 11 19.50 -26.14 -26.91
C GLU A 11 19.93 -25.19 -25.79
N LYS A 12 20.93 -24.34 -26.06
CA LYS A 12 21.28 -23.26 -25.15
C LYS A 12 20.13 -22.28 -25.21
N THR A 13 19.29 -22.27 -24.19
CA THR A 13 18.50 -21.09 -23.86
C THR A 13 19.50 -19.99 -23.56
N ASP A 14 19.67 -19.07 -24.51
CA ASP A 14 20.39 -17.83 -24.30
C ASP A 14 19.64 -17.04 -23.22
N ASP A 15 20.00 -17.28 -21.96
CA ASP A 15 19.68 -16.36 -20.87
C ASP A 15 20.27 -15.02 -21.28
N ILE A 16 19.40 -14.08 -21.64
CA ILE A 16 19.76 -12.70 -21.94
C ILE A 16 20.14 -12.05 -20.59
N SER A 17 21.31 -12.42 -20.07
CA SER A 17 21.92 -11.75 -18.94
C SER A 17 22.41 -10.39 -19.42
N PHE A 18 21.65 -9.34 -19.10
CA PHE A 18 22.05 -7.96 -19.34
C PHE A 18 23.24 -7.61 -18.41
N GLN A 19 24.46 -8.01 -18.81
CA GLN A 19 25.68 -7.59 -18.13
C GLN A 19 25.98 -6.17 -18.58
N SER A 20 25.60 -5.18 -17.77
CA SER A 20 26.06 -3.82 -17.97
C SER A 20 27.60 -3.81 -17.93
N PRO A 21 28.29 -3.20 -18.91
CA PRO A 21 29.75 -3.13 -18.91
C PRO A 21 30.25 -2.44 -17.64
N ALA A 22 31.33 -2.97 -17.05
CA ALA A 22 31.95 -2.39 -15.86
C ALA A 22 32.48 -0.99 -16.18
N LEU A 23 31.87 0.04 -15.60
CA LEU A 23 32.27 1.44 -15.76
C LEU A 23 33.52 1.74 -14.94
N THR A 24 34.44 2.51 -15.50
CA THR A 24 35.55 3.08 -14.73
C THR A 24 35.01 4.11 -13.72
N LYS A 25 35.69 4.32 -12.59
CA LYS A 25 35.24 5.29 -11.54
C LYS A 25 34.89 6.69 -12.08
N ASN A 26 35.63 7.19 -13.08
CA ASN A 26 35.33 8.48 -13.72
C ASN A 26 34.07 8.43 -14.60
N GLN A 27 33.87 7.33 -15.34
CA GLN A 27 32.67 7.13 -16.15
C GLN A 27 31.42 6.97 -15.29
N GLU A 28 31.54 6.33 -14.13
CA GLU A 28 30.47 6.21 -13.14
C GLU A 28 30.06 7.58 -12.58
N GLN A 29 31.03 8.44 -12.26
CA GLN A 29 30.75 9.81 -11.81
C GLN A 29 30.07 10.65 -12.89
N GLU A 30 30.54 10.59 -14.13
CA GLU A 30 29.91 11.28 -15.26
C GLU A 30 28.49 10.76 -15.52
N ALA A 31 28.29 9.44 -15.47
CA ALA A 31 26.96 8.83 -15.63
C ALA A 31 26.01 9.25 -14.51
N LEU A 32 26.48 9.33 -13.26
CA LEU A 32 25.66 9.77 -12.11
C LEU A 32 25.24 11.24 -12.26
N LEU A 33 26.16 12.10 -12.72
CA LEU A 33 25.88 13.51 -13.01
C LEU A 33 24.90 13.65 -14.18
N ALA A 34 25.12 12.92 -15.28
CA ALA A 34 24.23 12.89 -16.44
C ALA A 34 22.83 12.41 -16.05
N PHE A 35 22.72 11.35 -15.25
CA PHE A 35 21.47 10.84 -14.73
C PHE A 35 20.76 11.85 -13.82
N GLY A 36 21.51 12.51 -12.92
CA GLY A 36 20.98 13.56 -12.06
C GLY A 36 20.43 14.75 -12.85
N THR A 37 21.13 15.20 -13.89
CA THR A 37 20.65 16.29 -14.77
C THR A 37 19.44 15.87 -15.59
N TYR A 38 19.42 14.64 -16.12
CA TYR A 38 18.26 14.08 -16.82
C TYR A 38 17.03 14.03 -15.92
N ARG A 39 17.16 13.50 -14.70
CA ARG A 39 16.07 13.47 -13.70
C ARG A 39 15.53 14.86 -13.39
N LYS A 40 16.41 15.85 -13.22
CA LYS A 40 16.00 17.24 -12.99
C LYS A 40 15.22 17.82 -14.18
N LYS A 41 15.64 17.53 -15.41
CA LYS A 41 14.91 17.95 -16.63
C LYS A 41 13.56 17.27 -16.73
N ALA A 42 13.51 15.96 -16.55
CA ALA A 42 12.27 15.18 -16.57
C ALA A 42 11.28 15.67 -15.49
N SER A 43 11.75 15.91 -14.27
CA SER A 43 10.90 16.40 -13.17
C SER A 43 10.30 17.80 -13.41
N LYS A 44 10.93 18.64 -14.22
CA LYS A 44 10.41 19.96 -14.61
C LYS A 44 9.30 19.86 -15.67
N GLN A 45 9.21 18.74 -16.38
CA GLN A 45 8.23 18.50 -17.43
C GLN A 45 6.95 17.84 -16.89
N ILE A 46 6.96 17.36 -15.64
CA ILE A 46 5.80 16.72 -15.00
C ILE A 46 4.86 17.81 -14.52
N SER A 47 3.61 17.76 -14.97
CA SER A 47 2.54 18.67 -14.51
C SER A 47 2.14 18.39 -13.06
N GLU A 48 1.50 19.35 -12.39
CA GLU A 48 0.96 19.11 -11.04
C GLU A 48 -0.08 17.99 -11.02
N GLU A 49 -0.91 17.89 -12.07
CA GLU A 49 -1.86 16.79 -12.23
C GLU A 49 -1.17 15.42 -12.29
N ASP A 50 -0.06 15.33 -13.02
CA ASP A 50 0.70 14.09 -13.12
C ASP A 50 1.38 13.73 -11.79
N LYS A 51 1.81 14.72 -11.01
CA LYS A 51 2.28 14.47 -9.64
C LYS A 51 1.18 13.90 -8.76
N ILE A 52 -0.04 14.46 -8.83
CA ILE A 52 -1.20 13.93 -8.10
C ILE A 52 -1.50 12.50 -8.54
N LYS A 53 -1.58 12.23 -9.85
CA LYS A 53 -1.79 10.87 -10.40
C LYS A 53 -0.75 9.88 -9.89
N LEU A 54 0.52 10.27 -9.88
CA LEU A 54 1.61 9.42 -9.36
C LEU A 54 1.47 9.14 -7.86
N ARG A 55 1.09 10.13 -7.06
CA ARG A 55 0.84 9.96 -5.61
C ARG A 55 -0.36 9.05 -5.36
N LEU A 56 -1.48 9.23 -6.09
CA LEU A 56 -2.65 8.37 -5.99
C LEU A 56 -2.32 6.93 -6.41
N LEU A 57 -1.55 6.74 -7.49
CA LEU A 57 -1.12 5.43 -7.93
C LEU A 57 -0.25 4.74 -6.86
N ARG A 58 0.68 5.47 -6.26
CA ARG A 58 1.50 4.99 -5.14
C ARG A 58 0.62 4.53 -3.97
N LEU A 59 -0.32 5.38 -3.53
CA LEU A 59 -1.25 5.03 -2.45
C LEU A 59 -2.05 3.77 -2.78
N LYS A 60 -2.51 3.62 -4.02
CA LYS A 60 -3.22 2.42 -4.47
C LYS A 60 -2.35 1.17 -4.35
N PHE A 61 -1.06 1.24 -4.70
CA PHE A 61 -0.14 0.13 -4.48
C PHE A 61 0.09 -0.17 -3.00
N GLU A 62 0.26 0.86 -2.16
CA GLU A 62 0.43 0.71 -0.71
C GLU A 62 -0.78 0.03 -0.07
N ILE A 63 -2.00 0.46 -0.39
CA ILE A 63 -3.24 -0.18 0.06
C ILE A 63 -3.29 -1.64 -0.42
N ASN A 64 -3.01 -1.91 -1.69
CA ASN A 64 -3.03 -3.28 -2.20
C ASN A 64 -2.00 -4.19 -1.50
N ASN A 65 -0.81 -3.68 -1.24
CA ASN A 65 0.23 -4.41 -0.52
C ASN A 65 -0.20 -4.69 0.92
N PHE A 66 -0.80 -3.71 1.59
CA PHE A 66 -1.40 -3.89 2.90
C PHE A 66 -2.51 -4.94 2.88
N LEU A 67 -3.44 -4.89 1.93
CA LEU A 67 -4.54 -5.85 1.79
C LEU A 67 -4.06 -7.28 1.49
N LYS A 68 -2.87 -7.44 0.91
CA LYS A 68 -2.24 -8.76 0.67
C LYS A 68 -1.32 -9.23 1.80
N SER A 69 -0.86 -8.34 2.67
CA SER A 69 0.12 -8.71 3.72
C SER A 69 -0.47 -9.66 4.77
N GLN A 70 0.35 -10.55 5.34
CA GLN A 70 -0.08 -11.41 6.44
C GLN A 70 -0.01 -10.74 7.81
N TYR A 71 0.83 -9.70 7.90
CA TYR A 71 1.09 -8.92 9.10
C TYR A 71 1.25 -7.46 8.69
N SER A 72 0.69 -6.54 9.46
CA SER A 72 0.92 -5.12 9.30
C SER A 72 0.52 -4.37 10.56
N ASP A 73 1.28 -3.32 10.87
CA ASP A 73 0.97 -2.37 11.94
C ASP A 73 0.24 -1.13 11.40
N PHE A 74 -0.04 -1.07 10.08
CA PHE A 74 -0.74 0.05 9.50
C PHE A 74 -2.22 0.05 9.89
N GLN A 75 -2.71 1.25 10.17
CA GLN A 75 -4.09 1.53 10.54
C GLN A 75 -4.77 2.33 9.43
N PHE A 76 -6.09 2.37 9.44
CA PHE A 76 -6.90 3.16 8.53
C PHE A 76 -6.44 4.63 8.50
N GLY A 77 -6.14 5.21 9.67
CA GLY A 77 -5.67 6.58 9.81
C GLY A 77 -4.39 6.87 9.01
N PHE A 78 -3.49 5.90 8.89
CA PHE A 78 -2.28 6.04 8.07
C PHE A 78 -2.63 6.23 6.58
N PHE A 79 -3.50 5.37 6.03
CA PHE A 79 -3.90 5.48 4.62
C PHE A 79 -4.72 6.75 4.34
N LEU A 80 -5.51 7.20 5.32
CA LEU A 80 -6.23 8.46 5.23
C LEU A 80 -5.28 9.66 5.21
N GLU A 81 -4.22 9.62 6.02
CA GLU A 81 -3.19 10.66 6.02
C GLU A 81 -2.41 10.69 4.70
N GLU A 82 -2.02 9.53 4.18
CA GLU A 82 -1.36 9.43 2.86
C GLU A 82 -2.27 9.90 1.72
N TYR A 83 -3.57 9.66 1.81
CA TYR A 83 -4.56 10.22 0.90
C TYR A 83 -4.59 11.74 0.95
N MET A 84 -4.63 12.35 2.14
CA MET A 84 -4.57 13.80 2.28
C MET A 84 -3.27 14.39 1.72
N LYS A 85 -2.13 13.71 1.92
CA LYS A 85 -0.83 14.09 1.36
C LYS A 85 -0.81 14.06 -0.17
N CYS A 86 -1.63 13.25 -0.82
CA CYS A 86 -1.74 13.25 -2.28
C CYS A 86 -2.14 14.64 -2.82
N PHE A 87 -3.00 15.34 -2.09
CA PHE A 87 -3.57 16.64 -2.45
C PHE A 87 -2.94 17.83 -1.69
N GLU A 88 -1.93 17.59 -0.84
CA GLU A 88 -1.28 18.61 -0.02
C GLU A 88 -2.25 19.35 0.93
N LEU A 89 -3.31 18.66 1.35
CA LEU A 89 -4.36 19.23 2.19
C LEU A 89 -4.00 19.11 3.66
N ASN A 90 -4.22 20.19 4.41
CA ASN A 90 -4.22 20.13 5.87
C ASN A 90 -5.55 19.54 6.38
N GLY A 91 -5.55 19.03 7.62
CA GLY A 91 -6.73 18.36 8.20
C GLY A 91 -7.99 19.23 8.29
N LYS A 92 -7.87 20.55 8.49
CA LYS A 92 -9.03 21.44 8.55
C LYS A 92 -9.66 21.63 7.17
N THR A 93 -8.84 21.89 6.16
CA THR A 93 -9.29 22.04 4.77
C THR A 93 -9.94 20.75 4.29
N PHE A 94 -9.26 19.61 4.50
CA PHE A 94 -9.80 18.32 4.09
C PHE A 94 -11.12 17.98 4.79
N ALA A 95 -11.22 18.21 6.10
CA ALA A 95 -12.45 18.01 6.85
C ALA A 95 -13.62 18.79 6.24
N ASN A 96 -13.40 20.05 5.84
CA ASN A 96 -14.41 20.86 5.19
C ASN A 96 -14.79 20.32 3.79
N GLU A 97 -13.82 19.88 2.98
CA GLU A 97 -14.07 19.35 1.63
C GLU A 97 -14.93 18.08 1.63
N ILE A 98 -14.78 17.23 2.65
CA ILE A 98 -15.62 16.02 2.81
C ILE A 98 -16.78 16.20 3.79
N ASP A 99 -17.09 17.44 4.21
CA ASP A 99 -18.19 17.79 5.12
C ASP A 99 -18.16 17.02 6.46
N VAL A 100 -16.97 16.87 7.05
CA VAL A 100 -16.73 16.16 8.32
C VAL A 100 -16.25 17.16 9.38
N ALA A 101 -16.70 17.01 10.63
CA ALA A 101 -16.18 17.81 11.73
C ALA A 101 -14.66 17.56 11.91
N PRO A 102 -13.81 18.60 12.04
CA PRO A 102 -12.36 18.41 12.21
C PRO A 102 -11.98 17.52 13.40
N SER A 103 -12.77 17.55 14.48
CA SER A 103 -12.59 16.66 15.65
C SER A 103 -12.83 15.20 15.31
N LEU A 104 -13.88 14.90 14.52
CA LEU A 104 -14.18 13.55 14.06
C LEU A 104 -13.07 13.04 13.13
N LEU A 105 -12.61 13.88 12.19
CA LEU A 105 -11.48 13.51 11.32
C LEU A 105 -10.22 13.19 12.14
N SER A 106 -9.88 14.02 13.13
CA SER A 106 -8.72 13.81 13.99
C SER A 106 -8.83 12.49 14.78
N GLN A 107 -10.01 12.17 15.32
CA GLN A 107 -10.23 10.89 15.99
C GLN A 107 -10.02 9.68 15.07
N ILE A 108 -10.43 9.79 13.80
CA ILE A 108 -10.23 8.73 12.81
C ILE A 108 -8.75 8.59 12.45
N LEU A 109 -8.05 9.71 12.22
CA LEU A 109 -6.61 9.71 11.93
C LEU A 109 -5.79 9.06 13.07
N HIS A 110 -6.19 9.26 14.32
CA HIS A 110 -5.52 8.69 15.48
C HIS A 110 -6.08 7.34 15.96
N ASN A 111 -6.89 6.67 15.12
CA ASN A 111 -7.50 5.37 15.43
C ASN A 111 -8.29 5.34 16.76
N GLN A 112 -8.81 6.50 17.18
CA GLN A 112 -9.68 6.63 18.35
C GLN A 112 -11.14 6.33 17.99
N ARG A 113 -11.49 6.44 16.71
CA ARG A 113 -12.82 6.18 16.19
C ARG A 113 -12.75 5.60 14.79
N ASP A 114 -13.59 4.60 14.54
CA ASP A 114 -13.71 4.02 13.20
C ASP A 114 -14.47 4.97 12.25
N PRO A 115 -14.05 5.06 10.97
CA PRO A 115 -14.81 5.79 9.95
C PRO A 115 -16.14 5.09 9.69
N ASN A 116 -17.20 5.86 9.49
CA ASN A 116 -18.50 5.33 9.08
C ASN A 116 -18.59 5.18 7.54
N THR A 117 -19.62 4.50 7.06
CA THR A 117 -19.84 4.28 5.63
C THR A 117 -20.00 5.58 4.83
N LYS A 118 -20.55 6.64 5.45
CA LYS A 118 -20.66 7.96 4.81
C LYS A 118 -19.30 8.56 4.49
N ILE A 119 -18.32 8.42 5.39
CA ILE A 119 -16.95 8.87 5.17
C ILE A 119 -16.33 8.09 4.02
N MET A 120 -16.50 6.77 3.97
CA MET A 120 -15.96 5.93 2.88
C MET A 120 -16.54 6.35 1.51
N MET A 121 -17.85 6.61 1.42
CA MET A 121 -18.48 7.13 0.20
C MET A 121 -17.98 8.53 -0.18
N ARG A 122 -17.77 9.40 0.80
CA ARG A 122 -17.22 10.75 0.57
C ARG A 122 -15.79 10.68 0.04
N LEU A 123 -14.95 9.77 0.55
CA LEU A 123 -13.60 9.54 0.02
C LEU A 123 -13.62 9.04 -1.43
N GLU A 124 -14.54 8.15 -1.77
CA GLU A 124 -14.74 7.68 -3.14
C GLU A 124 -15.05 8.84 -4.08
N ILE A 125 -16.08 9.63 -3.75
CA ILE A 125 -16.52 10.78 -4.56
C ILE A 125 -15.41 11.83 -4.65
N HIS A 126 -14.80 12.20 -3.53
CA HIS A 126 -13.69 13.18 -3.47
C HIS A 126 -12.49 12.73 -4.31
N SER A 127 -12.23 11.41 -4.35
CA SER A 127 -11.16 10.86 -5.17
C SER A 127 -11.47 10.76 -6.66
N ASN A 128 -12.64 11.25 -7.11
CA ASN A 128 -13.17 11.00 -8.44
C ASN A 128 -13.19 9.50 -8.77
N TYR A 129 -13.70 8.69 -7.84
CA TYR A 129 -13.87 7.24 -7.97
C TYR A 129 -12.58 6.43 -8.15
N ASN A 130 -11.41 7.03 -7.92
CA ASN A 130 -10.13 6.31 -7.97
C ASN A 130 -9.97 5.28 -6.84
N PHE A 131 -10.63 5.54 -5.69
CA PHE A 131 -10.67 4.67 -4.53
C PHE A 131 -12.12 4.34 -4.16
N PRO A 132 -12.70 3.25 -4.69
CA PRO A 132 -14.04 2.81 -4.33
C PRO A 132 -14.20 2.63 -2.81
N ALA A 133 -15.37 2.99 -2.25
CA ALA A 133 -15.69 2.83 -0.84
C ALA A 133 -15.43 1.41 -0.29
N PRO A 134 -15.67 0.32 -1.05
CA PRO A 134 -15.32 -1.03 -0.60
C PRO A 134 -13.84 -1.20 -0.23
N ILE A 135 -12.91 -0.55 -0.95
CA ILE A 135 -11.47 -0.64 -0.63
C ILE A 135 -11.18 -0.03 0.75
N TRP A 136 -11.80 1.11 1.06
CA TRP A 136 -11.67 1.74 2.38
C TRP A 136 -12.25 0.85 3.50
N TYR A 137 -13.35 0.17 3.21
CA TYR A 137 -13.93 -0.80 4.13
C TYR A 137 -13.01 -2.01 4.34
N GLU A 138 -12.43 -2.56 3.28
CA GLU A 138 -11.48 -3.67 3.35
C GLU A 138 -10.26 -3.32 4.20
N VAL A 139 -9.75 -2.09 4.07
CA VAL A 139 -8.64 -1.60 4.91
C VAL A 139 -9.03 -1.63 6.39
N LEU A 140 -10.21 -1.08 6.73
CA LEU A 140 -10.71 -1.08 8.11
C LEU A 140 -10.93 -2.52 8.62
N ALA A 141 -11.58 -3.36 7.83
CA ALA A 141 -11.89 -4.74 8.18
C ALA A 141 -10.60 -5.55 8.44
N LYS A 142 -9.57 -5.35 7.60
CA LYS A 142 -8.27 -5.99 7.77
C LYS A 142 -7.57 -5.54 9.05
N GLN A 143 -7.59 -4.24 9.34
CA GLN A 143 -7.07 -3.71 10.61
C GLN A 143 -7.76 -4.38 11.80
N LYS A 144 -9.09 -4.43 11.82
CA LYS A 144 -9.86 -5.07 12.91
C LYS A 144 -9.57 -6.56 13.02
N ALA A 145 -9.40 -7.26 11.90
CA ALA A 145 -9.03 -8.66 11.89
C ALA A 145 -7.66 -8.89 12.58
N PHE A 146 -6.69 -8.01 12.34
CA PHE A 146 -5.38 -8.07 13.02
C PHE A 146 -5.49 -7.77 14.52
N GLU A 147 -6.26 -6.74 14.91
CA GLU A 147 -6.53 -6.43 16.31
C GLU A 147 -7.12 -7.65 17.05
N LEU A 148 -8.16 -8.28 16.47
CA LEU A 148 -8.81 -9.47 17.04
C LEU A 148 -7.90 -10.72 17.05
N LYS A 149 -7.07 -10.90 16.03
CA LYS A 149 -6.12 -12.02 15.96
C LYS A 149 -5.07 -11.91 17.07
N ASN A 150 -4.59 -10.70 17.33
CA ASN A 150 -3.47 -10.45 18.22
C ASN A 150 -3.90 -10.16 19.68
N ASP A 151 -5.18 -9.89 19.94
CA ASP A 151 -5.68 -9.65 21.31
C ASP A 151 -5.82 -10.94 22.14
N SER A 152 -4.67 -11.40 22.63
CA SER A 152 -4.60 -12.56 23.53
C SER A 152 -5.26 -12.33 24.89
N LYS A 153 -5.36 -11.07 25.35
CA LYS A 153 -5.94 -10.75 26.65
C LYS A 153 -7.46 -10.88 26.59
N LEU A 154 -8.09 -10.25 25.61
CA LEU A 154 -9.52 -10.36 25.37
C LEU A 154 -9.91 -11.81 25.11
N ARG A 155 -9.13 -12.55 24.32
CA ARG A 155 -9.38 -13.97 24.06
C ARG A 155 -9.40 -14.81 25.33
N LYS A 156 -8.49 -14.55 26.27
CA LYS A 156 -8.47 -15.23 27.59
C LYS A 156 -9.67 -14.85 28.46
N GLN A 157 -10.11 -13.60 28.41
CA GLN A 157 -11.29 -13.13 29.16
C GLN A 157 -12.58 -13.77 28.64
N GLU A 158 -12.79 -13.75 27.33
CA GLU A 158 -14.00 -14.29 26.70
C GLU A 158 -14.04 -15.83 26.77
N ALA A 159 -12.89 -16.50 26.67
CA ALA A 159 -12.81 -17.96 26.81
C ALA A 159 -13.30 -18.50 28.19
N ARG A 160 -13.36 -17.64 29.22
CA ARG A 160 -13.88 -17.98 30.56
C ARG A 160 -15.40 -17.87 30.64
N LYS A 161 -16.05 -17.17 29.71
CA LYS A 161 -17.51 -16.93 29.70
C LYS A 161 -18.28 -17.95 28.87
N ILE A 162 -17.60 -18.78 28.09
CA ILE A 162 -18.22 -19.67 27.11
C ILE A 162 -18.32 -21.10 27.66
N HIS A 163 -19.56 -21.58 27.82
CA HIS A 163 -19.88 -22.97 28.15
C HIS A 163 -21.18 -23.42 27.44
N PRO A 164 -21.23 -24.62 26.81
CA PRO A 164 -20.15 -25.56 26.56
C PRO A 164 -19.29 -25.22 25.32
N LYS A 165 -18.06 -25.76 25.26
CA LYS A 165 -17.18 -25.63 24.09
C LYS A 165 -17.41 -26.79 23.13
N ILE A 166 -17.64 -26.48 21.84
CA ILE A 166 -17.77 -27.49 20.79
C ILE A 166 -16.38 -28.08 20.51
N SER A 167 -16.27 -29.42 20.50
CA SER A 167 -15.01 -30.16 20.31
C SER A 167 -14.72 -30.54 18.85
N VAL A 168 -15.63 -30.23 17.93
CA VAL A 168 -15.47 -30.53 16.50
C VAL A 168 -14.51 -29.52 15.87
N VAL A 169 -13.51 -30.04 15.15
CA VAL A 169 -12.55 -29.26 14.36
C VAL A 169 -12.84 -29.54 12.87
N ILE A 170 -12.90 -28.49 12.06
CA ILE A 170 -13.12 -28.53 10.60
C ILE A 170 -11.80 -28.18 9.91
#